data_AF-A0A8T1WAH6-F1
#
_entry.id   AF-A0A8T1WAH6-F1
#
_cell.length_a   1.000
_cell.length_b   1.000
_cell.length_c   1.000
_cell.angle_alpha   90.00
_cell.angle_beta   90.00
_cell.angle_gamma   90.00
#
_symmetry.space_group_name_H-M   'P 1'
#
loop_
_entity.id
_entity.type
_entity.pdbx_description
1 polymer ?
#
loop_
_entity_poly.entity_id
_entity_poly.type
_entity_poly.pdbx_seq_one_letter_code
_entity_poly.pdbx_strand_id
1 'polypeptide(L)'
;MASGKQPIRSMDEELRGLRKKRRTQREQWIPRYELQLGVQPGSSSEDGYIDYAVCKFCVAFGREDDDVQQDPDEKPKRKKTTNPKIFKAFRRDNILKHTRRQHPQRWREFGTLPFDANVHSEFFGRSLKVDLPPATSTPSSTASSPVVAATTRPTAAAPVVAVTPRSTQPQLVARLRELLSRDEIALMPCCFDGLTAKLIERAGFPVAFMTGFGVSAVHGVPDTQLLSFGEMARSATTICESLRNIPCIGDGDTGYGNAMNVKRTVVAYAQAGMAGIMLEDQVAPKRCGHTAGKAVVSREEAFARVRAAVDARKEGGFDIVIMARTDSRGTHSLDEAVARCLGFRGLGADITFLEAPQSIEEMERYCREVPGPKMANMVENGLTPVLLPEQLSKMGYSLAAYPITLLSAGIKAMEEALRLLKCQAETGANDSQVKDGRNATPSAALDSLLCDFGHVKDVVGFTEYYAEEARYKQ
;
A
#
# COMPACT_ATOMS: atom_id res chain seq x y z
N MET A 1 10.48 59.58 42.90
CA MET A 1 9.97 58.94 41.67
C MET A 1 10.89 57.78 41.35
N ALA A 2 10.43 56.56 41.64
CA ALA A 2 11.18 55.33 41.41
C ALA A 2 10.95 54.88 39.95
N SER A 3 12.00 54.80 39.13
CA SER A 3 11.96 54.07 37.86
C SER A 3 12.62 52.71 38.07
N GLY A 4 11.77 51.69 38.24
CA GLY A 4 12.20 50.30 38.37
C GLY A 4 12.81 49.80 37.07
N LYS A 5 14.12 49.51 37.08
CA LYS A 5 14.73 48.61 36.11
C LYS A 5 14.36 47.18 36.52
N GLN A 6 13.50 46.52 35.73
CA GLN A 6 13.36 45.07 35.82
C GLN A 6 14.69 44.42 35.42
N PRO A 7 15.20 43.43 36.17
CA PRO A 7 16.35 42.66 35.73
C PRO A 7 15.93 41.79 34.55
N ILE A 8 16.69 41.87 33.45
CA ILE A 8 16.61 40.94 32.33
C ILE A 8 16.93 39.56 32.90
N ARG A 9 15.92 38.72 33.10
CA ARG A 9 16.13 37.28 33.34
C ARG A 9 16.87 36.74 32.13
N SER A 10 18.01 36.09 32.36
CA SER A 10 18.73 35.44 31.27
C SER A 10 17.79 34.45 30.59
N MET A 11 17.80 34.44 29.26
CA MET A 11 16.99 33.55 28.41
C MET A 11 17.20 32.06 28.78
N ASP A 12 18.31 31.74 29.45
CA ASP A 12 18.63 30.40 29.99
C ASP A 12 17.79 30.00 31.21
N GLU A 13 17.25 30.93 32.00
CA GLU A 13 16.37 30.63 33.14
C GLU A 13 14.92 30.40 32.70
N GLU A 14 14.44 31.14 31.70
CA GLU A 14 13.14 30.89 31.05
C GLU A 14 13.14 29.56 30.28
N LEU A 15 14.26 29.21 29.64
CA LEU A 15 14.43 27.91 28.98
C LEU A 15 14.59 26.73 29.95
N ARG A 16 14.98 26.97 31.22
CA ARG A 16 14.99 25.93 32.27
C ARG A 16 13.58 25.59 32.77
N GLY A 17 12.65 26.56 32.79
CA GLY A 17 11.24 26.34 33.12
C GLY A 17 10.44 25.63 32.02
N LEU A 18 10.83 25.82 30.76
CA LEU A 18 10.15 25.25 29.59
C LEU A 18 10.67 23.88 29.14
N ARG A 19 11.68 23.32 29.83
CA ARG A 19 12.09 21.91 29.64
C ARG A 19 11.10 20.94 30.32
N LYS A 20 9.81 20.97 29.92
CA LYS A 20 9.01 19.72 29.94
C LYS A 20 9.76 18.76 29.04
N LYS A 21 10.43 17.74 29.62
CA LYS A 21 11.17 16.69 28.89
C LYS A 21 10.36 16.29 27.66
N ARG A 22 10.78 16.72 26.47
CA ARG A 22 10.24 16.22 25.19
C ARG A 22 10.59 14.74 25.15
N ARG A 23 9.66 13.92 25.62
CA ARG A 23 9.78 12.46 25.62
C ARG A 23 9.90 12.02 24.16
N THR A 24 10.84 11.12 23.90
CA THR A 24 11.11 10.62 22.55
C THR A 24 9.88 9.87 22.01
N GLN A 25 9.70 9.72 20.70
CA GLN A 25 8.59 8.98 20.08
C GLN A 25 8.42 7.54 20.66
N ARG A 26 9.48 6.99 21.26
CA ARG A 26 9.54 5.68 21.93
C ARG A 26 8.88 5.64 23.32
N GLU A 27 8.43 6.79 23.83
CA GLU A 27 7.83 6.96 25.15
C GLU A 27 6.36 7.43 25.06
N GLN A 28 5.80 7.50 23.85
CA GLN A 28 4.39 7.85 23.61
C GLN A 28 3.52 6.60 23.49
N TRP A 29 2.32 6.66 24.07
CA TRP A 29 1.32 5.62 23.96
C TRP A 29 0.76 5.58 22.54
N ILE A 30 0.53 4.37 22.01
CA ILE A 30 -0.10 4.16 20.71
C ILE A 30 -1.31 3.24 20.94
N PRO A 31 -2.53 3.63 20.56
CA PRO A 31 -3.75 2.83 20.81
C PRO A 31 -3.65 1.38 20.32
N ARG A 32 -2.93 1.13 19.21
CA ARG A 32 -2.71 -0.22 18.68
C ARG A 32 -1.92 -1.15 19.63
N TYR A 33 -1.27 -0.64 20.67
CA TYR A 33 -0.55 -1.47 21.65
C TYR A 33 -1.48 -2.38 22.43
N GLU A 34 -2.75 -2.03 22.59
CA GLU A 34 -3.73 -2.91 23.23
C GLU A 34 -3.95 -4.19 22.43
N LEU A 35 -4.09 -4.05 21.11
CA LEU A 35 -4.29 -5.17 20.19
C LEU A 35 -2.98 -5.90 19.87
N GLN A 36 -1.86 -5.19 19.78
CA GLN A 36 -0.58 -5.80 19.37
C GLN A 36 0.20 -6.43 20.52
N LEU A 37 0.06 -5.89 21.73
CA LEU A 37 0.96 -6.22 22.86
C LEU A 37 0.19 -6.64 24.11
N GLY A 38 -1.15 -6.62 24.11
CA GLY A 38 -1.98 -7.02 25.24
C GLY A 38 -1.72 -6.21 26.51
N VAL A 39 -1.53 -4.89 26.35
CA VAL A 39 -1.41 -3.92 27.45
C VAL A 39 -2.62 -2.98 27.43
N GLN A 40 -2.98 -2.38 28.55
CA GLN A 40 -4.04 -1.37 28.63
C GLN A 40 -3.49 -0.06 29.20
N PRO A 41 -3.97 1.11 28.75
CA PRO A 41 -3.54 2.38 29.29
C PRO A 41 -4.03 2.53 30.73
N GLY A 42 -3.21 3.17 31.56
CA GLY A 42 -3.58 3.64 32.89
C GLY A 42 -4.32 4.98 32.84
N SER A 43 -4.40 5.66 33.98
CA SER A 43 -4.99 7.00 34.07
C SER A 43 -4.31 8.00 33.12
N SER A 44 -5.12 8.86 32.48
CA SER A 44 -4.65 9.99 31.69
C SER A 44 -4.44 11.23 32.54
N SER A 45 -3.40 12.02 32.25
CA SER A 45 -3.24 13.36 32.83
C SER A 45 -4.27 14.35 32.26
N GLU A 46 -4.44 15.52 32.89
CA GLU A 46 -5.35 16.59 32.44
C GLU A 46 -5.11 17.04 30.98
N ASP A 47 -3.89 16.85 30.48
CA ASP A 47 -3.47 17.16 29.11
C ASP A 47 -3.73 16.00 28.10
N GLY A 48 -4.42 14.92 28.51
CA GLY A 48 -4.76 13.77 27.65
C GLY A 48 -3.64 12.74 27.44
N TYR A 49 -2.54 12.81 28.21
CA TYR A 49 -1.41 11.87 28.08
C TYR A 49 -1.59 10.62 28.95
N ILE A 50 -1.18 9.46 28.42
CA ILE A 50 -1.13 8.20 29.18
C ILE A 50 0.19 8.08 29.93
N ASP A 51 0.14 8.04 31.26
CA ASP A 51 1.33 8.02 32.12
C ASP A 51 1.96 6.64 32.29
N TYR A 52 1.15 5.59 32.19
CA TYR A 52 1.61 4.20 32.28
C TYR A 52 0.64 3.27 31.56
N ALA A 53 1.09 2.04 31.32
CA ALA A 53 0.25 0.95 30.83
C ALA A 53 0.43 -0.28 31.71
N VAL A 54 -0.61 -1.09 31.81
CA VAL A 54 -0.63 -2.32 32.60
C VAL A 54 -0.68 -3.52 31.66
N CYS A 55 0.07 -4.58 31.98
CA CYS A 55 -0.02 -5.85 31.27
C CYS A 55 -1.40 -6.50 31.49
N LYS A 56 -2.22 -6.64 30.44
CA LYS A 56 -3.56 -7.25 30.55
C LYS A 56 -3.48 -8.73 30.92
N PHE A 57 -2.44 -9.44 30.47
CA PHE A 57 -2.21 -10.83 30.85
C PHE A 57 -1.97 -10.99 32.36
N CYS A 58 -1.15 -10.12 32.96
CA CYS A 58 -0.97 -10.12 34.41
C CYS A 58 -2.28 -9.87 35.17
N VAL A 59 -3.14 -9.00 34.64
CA VAL A 59 -4.42 -8.64 35.26
C VAL A 59 -5.45 -9.76 35.12
N ALA A 60 -5.56 -10.35 33.92
CA ALA A 60 -6.57 -11.34 33.60
C ALA A 60 -6.20 -12.75 34.07
N PHE A 61 -4.91 -13.12 34.02
CA PHE A 61 -4.48 -14.51 34.19
C PHE A 61 -3.43 -14.70 35.30
N GLY A 62 -2.84 -13.62 35.82
CA GLY A 62 -1.64 -13.73 36.65
C GLY A 62 -0.41 -14.16 35.83
N ARG A 63 0.72 -14.43 36.50
CA ARG A 63 1.94 -14.91 35.83
C ARG A 63 1.89 -16.42 35.68
N GLU A 64 2.25 -16.89 34.50
CA GLU A 64 2.47 -18.31 34.23
C GLU A 64 3.84 -18.69 34.83
N ASP A 65 3.88 -19.74 35.64
CA ASP A 65 5.14 -20.29 36.15
C ASP A 65 5.79 -21.11 35.02
N ASP A 66 7.10 -20.95 34.81
CA ASP A 66 7.84 -21.79 33.87
C ASP A 66 7.83 -23.23 34.43
N ASP A 67 7.15 -24.17 33.77
CA ASP A 67 7.30 -25.61 34.01
C ASP A 67 8.73 -26.05 33.64
N VAL A 68 9.67 -25.77 34.54
CA VAL A 68 10.96 -26.44 34.57
C VAL A 68 10.75 -27.69 35.43
N GLN A 69 11.00 -28.86 34.85
CA GLN A 69 11.09 -30.13 35.57
C GLN A 69 11.87 -29.93 36.88
N GLN A 70 11.19 -30.04 38.02
CA GLN A 70 11.78 -29.79 39.33
C GLN A 70 12.70 -30.95 39.73
N ASP A 71 13.95 -30.63 39.99
CA ASP A 71 14.88 -31.43 40.77
C ASP A 71 14.35 -31.58 42.21
N PRO A 72 14.20 -32.80 42.77
CA PRO A 72 13.62 -33.02 44.10
C PRO A 72 14.33 -32.32 45.28
N ASP A 73 15.56 -31.82 45.09
CA ASP A 73 16.39 -31.28 46.19
C ASP A 73 16.46 -29.75 46.30
N GLU A 74 15.69 -28.99 45.49
CA GLU A 74 15.75 -27.52 45.54
C GLU A 74 14.70 -26.88 46.49
N LYS A 75 15.18 -26.07 47.46
CA LYS A 75 14.37 -25.35 48.46
C LYS A 75 13.22 -24.51 47.85
N PRO A 76 12.09 -24.35 48.57
CA PRO A 76 10.88 -23.73 48.03
C PRO A 76 11.12 -22.28 47.57
N LYS A 77 10.91 -22.02 46.28
CA LYS A 77 11.02 -20.68 45.69
C LYS A 77 9.80 -19.80 46.04
N ARG A 78 10.11 -18.51 46.20
CA ARG A 78 9.31 -17.40 46.79
C ARG A 78 7.83 -17.31 46.38
N LYS A 79 7.00 -16.88 47.35
CA LYS A 79 5.57 -16.51 47.26
C LYS A 79 5.21 -15.74 45.96
N LYS A 80 4.10 -16.16 45.33
CA LYS A 80 3.45 -15.53 44.17
C LYS A 80 3.27 -14.02 44.38
N THR A 81 3.92 -13.22 43.54
CA THR A 81 3.66 -11.77 43.51
C THR A 81 2.44 -11.50 42.65
N THR A 82 1.33 -11.15 43.29
CA THR A 82 0.00 -10.91 42.69
C THR A 82 -0.13 -9.56 41.98
N ASN A 83 0.92 -8.74 41.94
CA ASN A 83 0.84 -7.40 41.38
C ASN A 83 1.12 -7.36 39.87
N PRO A 84 0.23 -6.73 39.07
CA PRO A 84 0.39 -6.68 37.63
C PRO A 84 1.57 -5.81 37.21
N LYS A 85 2.22 -6.16 36.10
CA LYS A 85 3.35 -5.40 35.57
C LYS A 85 2.88 -4.07 35.00
N ILE A 86 3.48 -2.98 35.48
CA ILE A 86 3.26 -1.60 35.01
C ILE A 86 4.45 -1.14 34.18
N PHE A 87 4.17 -0.52 33.03
CA PHE A 87 5.13 0.07 32.11
C PHE A 87 4.98 1.59 32.10
N LYS A 88 6.01 2.32 32.55
CA LYS A 88 6.08 3.79 32.50
C LYS A 88 6.77 4.32 31.22
N ALA A 89 7.34 3.42 30.42
CA ALA A 89 7.94 3.70 29.13
C ALA A 89 7.46 2.64 28.14
N PHE A 90 6.83 3.07 27.04
CA PHE A 90 6.15 2.19 26.08
C PHE A 90 7.11 1.59 25.04
N ARG A 91 8.26 1.08 25.50
CA ARG A 91 9.21 0.39 24.62
C ARG A 91 8.67 -0.98 24.26
N ARG A 92 8.34 -1.17 22.98
CA ARG A 92 7.80 -2.42 22.42
C ARG A 92 8.59 -3.65 22.86
N ASP A 93 9.92 -3.60 22.76
CA ASP A 93 10.79 -4.75 23.11
C ASP A 93 10.67 -5.15 24.58
N ASN A 94 10.53 -4.17 25.48
CA ASN A 94 10.36 -4.43 26.91
C ASN A 94 9.02 -5.09 27.22
N ILE A 95 7.96 -4.64 26.54
CA ILE A 95 6.61 -5.20 26.69
C ILE A 95 6.60 -6.63 26.15
N LEU A 96 7.11 -6.86 24.93
CA LEU A 96 7.21 -8.19 24.33
C LEU A 96 8.07 -9.16 25.15
N LYS A 97 9.21 -8.69 25.67
CA LYS A 97 10.08 -9.50 26.53
C LYS A 97 9.36 -9.93 27.80
N HIS A 98 8.53 -9.05 28.38
CA HIS A 98 7.73 -9.41 29.54
C HIS A 98 6.60 -10.39 29.17
N THR A 99 5.81 -10.09 28.14
CA THR A 99 4.64 -10.92 27.79
C THR A 99 5.04 -12.33 27.38
N ARG A 100 6.09 -12.47 26.55
CA ARG A 100 6.61 -13.78 26.15
C ARG A 100 7.20 -14.59 27.29
N ARG A 101 7.82 -13.94 28.26
CA ARG A 101 8.51 -14.61 29.37
C ARG A 101 7.58 -14.95 30.54
N GLN A 102 6.56 -14.15 30.79
CA GLN A 102 5.69 -14.32 31.96
C GLN A 102 4.32 -14.88 31.60
N HIS A 103 4.00 -14.94 30.31
CA HIS A 103 2.75 -15.48 29.78
C HIS A 103 2.98 -16.26 28.46
N PRO A 104 3.96 -17.19 28.39
CA PRO A 104 4.32 -17.88 27.14
C PRO A 104 3.16 -18.64 26.46
N GLN A 105 2.24 -19.22 27.23
CA GLN A 105 1.07 -19.91 26.67
C GLN A 105 0.02 -18.91 26.20
N ARG A 106 -0.43 -17.99 27.07
CA ARG A 106 -1.45 -17.01 26.70
C ARG A 106 -0.97 -16.06 25.61
N TRP A 107 0.32 -15.78 25.54
CA TRP A 107 0.91 -14.99 24.44
C TRP A 107 0.82 -15.73 23.10
N ARG A 108 1.03 -17.06 23.07
CA ARG A 108 0.87 -17.86 21.85
C ARG A 108 -0.58 -17.89 21.40
N GLU A 109 -1.51 -18.13 22.32
CA GLU A 109 -2.95 -18.10 22.05
C GLU A 109 -3.39 -16.73 21.52
N PHE A 110 -2.99 -15.64 22.20
CA PHE A 110 -3.25 -14.27 21.77
C PHE A 110 -2.71 -13.96 20.38
N GLY A 111 -1.53 -14.48 20.02
CA GLY A 111 -0.94 -14.29 18.71
C GLY A 111 -1.66 -14.98 17.55
N THR A 112 -2.57 -15.92 17.85
CA THR A 112 -3.40 -16.60 16.83
C THR A 112 -4.76 -15.94 16.61
N LEU A 113 -5.12 -14.95 17.43
CA LEU A 113 -6.40 -14.26 17.31
C LEU A 113 -6.41 -13.31 16.10
N PRO A 114 -7.54 -13.18 15.38
CA PRO A 114 -7.76 -12.11 14.44
C PRO A 114 -7.55 -10.74 15.09
N PHE A 115 -6.96 -9.79 14.35
CA PHE A 115 -6.67 -8.43 14.83
C PHE A 115 -7.95 -7.59 14.97
N ASP A 116 -8.79 -7.95 15.92
CA ASP A 116 -10.11 -7.39 16.17
C ASP A 116 -10.28 -7.04 17.66
N ALA A 117 -10.81 -5.85 17.94
CA ALA A 117 -10.91 -5.34 19.31
C ALA A 117 -11.92 -6.10 20.17
N ASN A 118 -12.99 -6.65 19.58
CA ASN A 118 -13.97 -7.45 20.31
C ASN A 118 -13.40 -8.81 20.67
N VAL A 119 -12.75 -9.48 19.71
CA VAL A 119 -12.09 -10.78 19.93
C VAL A 119 -11.01 -10.66 21.00
N HIS A 120 -10.16 -9.62 20.92
CA HIS A 120 -9.13 -9.38 21.92
C HIS A 120 -9.71 -9.00 23.30
N SER A 121 -10.87 -8.32 23.34
CA SER A 121 -11.56 -7.98 24.59
C SER A 121 -12.19 -9.21 25.26
N GLU A 122 -12.79 -10.11 24.47
CA GLU A 122 -13.31 -11.40 24.93
C GLU A 122 -12.21 -12.31 25.46
N PHE A 123 -11.06 -12.35 24.78
CA PHE A 123 -9.90 -13.11 25.24
C PHE A 123 -9.48 -12.73 26.67
N PHE A 124 -9.58 -11.46 27.04
CA PHE A 124 -9.28 -10.97 28.40
C PHE A 124 -10.50 -10.91 29.34
N GLY A 125 -11.69 -11.39 28.92
CA GLY A 125 -12.84 -11.63 29.80
C GLY A 125 -13.67 -10.42 30.25
N ARG A 126 -13.72 -9.32 29.45
CA ARG A 126 -14.54 -8.08 29.61
C ARG A 126 -14.90 -7.58 31.03
N SER A 127 -14.46 -6.37 31.36
CA SER A 127 -15.17 -5.46 32.27
C SER A 127 -15.45 -4.13 31.57
N LEU A 128 -16.67 -3.97 31.05
CA LEU A 128 -17.29 -2.67 30.73
C LEU A 128 -18.82 -2.88 30.86
N LYS A 129 -19.41 -2.17 31.82
CA LYS A 129 -20.85 -2.17 32.15
C LYS A 129 -21.65 -1.51 31.02
N VAL A 130 -22.62 -2.21 30.46
CA VAL A 130 -23.86 -1.66 29.88
C VAL A 130 -24.97 -2.69 30.11
N ASP A 131 -26.05 -2.26 30.77
CA ASP A 131 -27.21 -3.09 31.16
C ASP A 131 -28.15 -3.43 29.99
N LEU A 132 -28.81 -4.61 30.06
CA LEU A 132 -30.20 -4.99 29.65
C LEU A 132 -30.30 -6.47 29.13
N PRO A 133 -31.48 -7.13 29.20
CA PRO A 133 -32.10 -7.92 30.28
C PRO A 133 -32.07 -9.47 29.99
N PRO A 134 -32.69 -10.37 30.81
CA PRO A 134 -32.25 -11.77 30.90
C PRO A 134 -32.87 -12.73 29.87
N ALA A 135 -32.17 -13.85 29.68
CA ALA A 135 -32.53 -15.01 28.87
C ALA A 135 -33.61 -15.90 29.53
N THR A 136 -34.41 -16.57 28.70
CA THR A 136 -35.25 -17.70 29.11
C THR A 136 -35.02 -18.94 28.24
N SER A 137 -34.59 -20.00 28.93
CA SER A 137 -34.90 -21.43 28.79
C SER A 137 -34.91 -22.14 27.43
N THR A 138 -34.00 -23.12 27.33
CA THR A 138 -34.03 -24.39 26.57
C THR A 138 -35.34 -25.18 26.68
N PRO A 139 -35.64 -26.13 25.76
CA PRO A 139 -35.16 -27.52 25.95
C PRO A 139 -34.67 -28.26 24.67
N SER A 140 -33.65 -29.10 24.87
CA SER A 140 -33.52 -30.51 24.42
C SER A 140 -34.24 -30.97 23.14
N SER A 141 -33.49 -31.54 22.19
CA SER A 141 -33.72 -32.93 21.75
C SER A 141 -32.55 -33.51 20.93
N THR A 142 -32.54 -34.83 20.92
CA THR A 142 -31.51 -35.82 20.62
C THR A 142 -31.36 -36.20 19.14
N ALA A 143 -30.12 -36.55 18.79
CA ALA A 143 -29.68 -37.72 18.02
C ALA A 143 -29.75 -37.77 16.47
N SER A 144 -28.56 -38.10 15.94
CA SER A 144 -28.24 -38.99 14.81
C SER A 144 -28.17 -38.41 13.40
N SER A 145 -26.93 -38.18 12.94
CA SER A 145 -26.56 -38.08 11.51
C SER A 145 -25.97 -39.41 11.02
N PRO A 146 -26.30 -39.89 9.81
CA PRO A 146 -25.59 -41.00 9.20
C PRO A 146 -24.35 -40.52 8.42
N VAL A 147 -23.34 -41.38 8.41
CA VAL A 147 -22.06 -41.26 7.71
C VAL A 147 -22.27 -41.40 6.20
N VAL A 148 -21.81 -40.42 5.41
CA VAL A 148 -21.76 -40.52 3.94
C VAL A 148 -20.41 -41.08 3.51
N ALA A 149 -20.44 -42.16 2.75
CA ALA A 149 -19.28 -42.86 2.21
C ALA A 149 -18.49 -41.98 1.21
N ALA A 150 -17.17 -41.92 1.40
CA ALA A 150 -16.24 -41.30 0.47
C ALA A 150 -15.99 -42.23 -0.73
N THR A 151 -16.45 -41.82 -1.92
CA THR A 151 -16.00 -42.42 -3.19
C THR A 151 -14.72 -41.74 -3.65
N THR A 152 -13.65 -42.52 -3.75
CA THR A 152 -12.34 -42.13 -4.28
C THR A 152 -12.43 -41.84 -5.79
N ARG A 153 -11.93 -40.67 -6.24
CA ARG A 153 -11.63 -40.42 -7.66
C ARG A 153 -10.15 -40.69 -7.95
N PRO A 154 -9.80 -41.20 -9.14
CA PRO A 154 -8.41 -41.50 -9.48
C PRO A 154 -7.62 -40.23 -9.74
N THR A 155 -6.40 -40.18 -9.19
CA THR A 155 -5.40 -39.13 -9.40
C THR A 155 -4.76 -39.27 -10.78
N ALA A 156 -5.20 -38.44 -11.73
CA ALA A 156 -4.37 -38.10 -12.88
C ALA A 156 -3.30 -37.11 -12.41
N ALA A 157 -2.02 -37.43 -12.61
CA ALA A 157 -0.92 -36.52 -12.30
C ALA A 157 -1.10 -35.23 -13.11
N ALA A 158 -1.24 -34.11 -12.41
CA ALA A 158 -1.33 -32.80 -13.04
C ALA A 158 -0.03 -32.50 -13.78
N PRO A 159 -0.09 -31.89 -14.98
CA PRO A 159 1.11 -31.49 -15.71
C PRO A 159 1.90 -30.51 -14.85
N VAL A 160 3.21 -30.72 -14.77
CA VAL A 160 4.13 -29.79 -14.11
C VAL A 160 4.07 -28.47 -14.89
N VAL A 161 3.39 -27.47 -14.33
CA VAL A 161 3.42 -26.11 -14.86
C VAL A 161 4.85 -25.62 -14.67
N ALA A 162 5.61 -25.54 -15.76
CA ALA A 162 6.96 -25.00 -15.74
C ALA A 162 6.89 -23.55 -15.23
N VAL A 163 7.47 -23.28 -14.06
CA VAL A 163 7.56 -21.94 -13.51
C VAL A 163 8.50 -21.13 -14.40
N THR A 164 7.94 -20.22 -15.20
CA THR A 164 8.73 -19.33 -16.05
C THR A 164 9.66 -18.49 -15.16
N PRO A 165 10.97 -18.43 -15.47
CA PRO A 165 11.90 -17.62 -14.70
C PRO A 165 11.45 -16.16 -14.64
N ARG A 166 11.60 -15.52 -13.47
CA ARG A 166 11.35 -14.08 -13.30
C ARG A 166 12.50 -13.29 -13.91
N SER A 167 12.15 -12.22 -14.63
CA SER A 167 13.12 -11.28 -15.18
C SER A 167 13.74 -10.43 -14.06
N THR A 168 15.05 -10.21 -14.13
CA THR A 168 15.77 -9.30 -13.24
C THR A 168 15.49 -7.85 -13.62
N GLN A 169 15.68 -6.92 -12.68
CA GLN A 169 15.47 -5.49 -12.97
C GLN A 169 16.28 -5.00 -14.19
N PRO A 170 17.57 -5.35 -14.37
CA PRO A 170 18.31 -4.97 -15.58
C PRO A 170 17.69 -5.51 -16.88
N GLN A 171 17.15 -6.73 -16.88
CA GLN A 171 16.44 -7.29 -18.03
C GLN A 171 15.15 -6.51 -18.32
N LEU A 172 14.41 -6.11 -17.28
CA LEU A 172 13.22 -5.29 -17.42
C LEU A 172 13.53 -3.88 -17.96
N VAL A 173 14.62 -3.26 -17.50
CA VAL A 173 15.11 -1.97 -18.03
C VAL A 173 15.48 -2.10 -19.51
N ALA A 174 16.23 -3.15 -19.88
CA ALA A 174 16.57 -3.41 -21.27
C ALA A 174 15.33 -3.57 -22.15
N ARG A 175 14.32 -4.32 -21.66
CA ARG A 175 13.04 -4.49 -22.34
C ARG A 175 12.27 -3.18 -22.49
N LEU A 176 12.27 -2.33 -21.46
CA LEU A 176 11.65 -1.02 -21.55
C LEU A 176 12.35 -0.14 -22.59
N ARG A 177 13.69 -0.13 -22.62
CA ARG A 177 14.46 0.59 -23.64
C ARG A 177 14.19 0.07 -25.05
N GLU A 178 14.05 -1.24 -25.21
CA GLU A 178 13.65 -1.85 -26.48
C GLU A 178 12.26 -1.34 -26.92
N LEU A 179 11.26 -1.36 -26.04
CA LEU A 179 9.93 -0.83 -26.34
C LEU A 179 9.98 0.64 -26.77
N LEU A 180 10.78 1.47 -26.11
CA LEU A 180 10.95 2.88 -26.44
C LEU A 180 11.68 3.13 -27.76
N SER A 181 12.35 2.12 -28.31
CA SER A 181 13.07 2.22 -29.58
C SER A 181 12.24 1.80 -30.80
N ARG A 182 11.03 1.24 -30.57
CA ARG A 182 10.12 0.82 -31.63
C ARG A 182 9.33 2.02 -32.17
N ASP A 183 8.89 1.92 -33.42
CA ASP A 183 8.00 2.90 -34.04
C ASP A 183 6.54 2.75 -33.54
N GLU A 184 6.17 1.55 -33.11
CA GLU A 184 4.86 1.25 -32.56
C GLU A 184 4.74 1.73 -31.11
N ILE A 185 3.63 2.41 -30.81
CA ILE A 185 3.33 2.84 -29.44
C ILE A 185 3.05 1.65 -28.54
N ALA A 186 3.61 1.63 -27.33
CA ALA A 186 3.24 0.64 -26.33
C ALA A 186 2.10 1.17 -25.44
N LEU A 187 1.02 0.39 -25.35
CA LEU A 187 -0.05 0.65 -24.39
C LEU A 187 0.43 0.28 -22.98
N MET A 188 0.23 1.20 -22.04
CA MET A 188 0.73 1.11 -20.68
C MET A 188 -0.41 1.35 -19.69
N PRO A 189 -1.22 0.33 -19.38
CA PRO A 189 -2.21 0.44 -18.32
C PRO A 189 -1.55 0.70 -16.97
N CYS A 190 -2.26 1.40 -16.09
CA CYS A 190 -1.74 1.71 -14.77
C CYS A 190 -2.26 0.75 -13.69
N CYS A 191 -1.35 0.33 -12.81
CA CYS A 191 -1.61 -0.44 -11.61
C CYS A 191 -1.39 0.40 -10.36
N PHE A 192 -1.93 -0.08 -9.25
CA PHE A 192 -1.84 0.57 -7.95
C PHE A 192 -1.67 -0.40 -6.78
N ASP A 193 -1.69 -1.71 -7.06
CA ASP A 193 -1.41 -2.79 -6.12
C ASP A 193 -0.90 -4.03 -6.87
N GLY A 194 -0.60 -5.10 -6.12
CA GLY A 194 -0.12 -6.36 -6.71
C GLY A 194 -1.16 -7.10 -7.56
N LEU A 195 -2.45 -6.99 -7.23
CA LEU A 195 -3.52 -7.66 -7.97
C LEU A 195 -3.69 -7.05 -9.36
N THR A 196 -3.79 -5.73 -9.43
CA THR A 196 -3.89 -4.99 -10.69
C THR A 196 -2.65 -5.17 -11.55
N ALA A 197 -1.45 -5.17 -10.96
CA ALA A 197 -0.21 -5.48 -11.67
C ALA A 197 -0.25 -6.88 -12.33
N LYS A 198 -0.67 -7.91 -11.58
CA LYS A 198 -0.83 -9.27 -12.13
C LYS A 198 -1.85 -9.32 -13.27
N LEU A 199 -2.98 -8.62 -13.12
CA LEU A 199 -4.02 -8.59 -14.16
C LEU A 199 -3.52 -7.95 -15.46
N ILE A 200 -2.72 -6.87 -15.37
CA ILE A 200 -2.10 -6.25 -16.54
C ILE A 200 -1.16 -7.22 -17.25
N GLU A 201 -0.28 -7.90 -16.51
CA GLU A 201 0.64 -8.88 -17.11
C GLU A 201 -0.10 -10.07 -17.73
N ARG A 202 -1.12 -10.59 -17.04
CA ARG A 202 -1.95 -11.70 -17.53
C ARG A 202 -2.76 -11.33 -18.78
N ALA A 203 -3.15 -10.07 -18.92
CA ALA A 203 -3.78 -9.55 -20.13
C ALA A 203 -2.80 -9.39 -21.31
N GLY A 204 -1.50 -9.60 -21.10
CA GLY A 204 -0.49 -9.60 -22.15
C GLY A 204 0.05 -8.21 -22.51
N PHE A 205 -0.19 -7.19 -21.68
CA PHE A 205 0.36 -5.85 -21.93
C PHE A 205 1.90 -5.87 -21.79
N PRO A 206 2.63 -5.15 -22.66
CA PRO A 206 4.09 -5.23 -22.70
C PRO A 206 4.78 -4.41 -21.60
N VAL A 207 4.06 -3.49 -20.96
CA VAL A 207 4.57 -2.56 -19.94
C VAL A 207 3.41 -2.11 -19.03
N ALA A 208 3.73 -1.81 -17.77
CA ALA A 208 2.80 -1.24 -16.80
C ALA A 208 3.33 0.08 -16.23
N PHE A 209 2.44 0.87 -15.62
CA PHE A 209 2.82 2.06 -14.86
C PHE A 209 2.20 1.99 -13.45
N MET A 210 2.98 2.25 -12.41
CA MET A 210 2.43 2.42 -11.06
C MET A 210 1.95 3.86 -10.91
N THR A 211 0.64 4.08 -10.83
CA THR A 211 0.06 5.42 -10.69
C THR A 211 0.00 5.89 -9.24
N GLY A 212 0.53 7.08 -8.93
CA GLY A 212 0.40 7.69 -7.61
C GLY A 212 -1.05 8.00 -7.24
N PHE A 213 -1.89 8.31 -8.24
CA PHE A 213 -3.33 8.50 -8.04
C PHE A 213 -4.01 7.23 -7.54
N GLY A 214 -3.80 6.11 -8.24
CA GLY A 214 -4.39 4.84 -7.85
C GLY A 214 -3.83 4.33 -6.52
N VAL A 215 -2.53 4.49 -6.26
CA VAL A 215 -1.93 4.12 -4.96
C VAL A 215 -2.56 4.94 -3.83
N SER A 216 -2.78 6.25 -4.03
CA SER A 216 -3.50 7.09 -3.05
C SER A 216 -4.94 6.61 -2.84
N ALA A 217 -5.65 6.29 -3.93
CA ALA A 217 -7.04 5.84 -3.89
C ALA A 217 -7.22 4.55 -3.08
N VAL A 218 -6.34 3.55 -3.23
CA VAL A 218 -6.42 2.30 -2.43
C VAL A 218 -6.01 2.50 -0.97
N HIS A 219 -5.34 3.62 -0.64
CA HIS A 219 -5.14 4.06 0.74
C HIS A 219 -6.31 4.90 1.28
N GLY A 220 -7.37 5.10 0.49
CA GLY A 220 -8.56 5.85 0.89
C GLY A 220 -8.34 7.37 0.99
N VAL A 221 -7.32 7.90 0.32
CA VAL A 221 -6.95 9.32 0.37
C VAL A 221 -6.83 9.91 -1.04
N PRO A 222 -7.08 11.23 -1.21
CA PRO A 222 -6.92 11.88 -2.50
C PRO A 222 -5.46 12.00 -2.92
N ASP A 223 -5.24 12.09 -4.23
CA ASP A 223 -3.91 12.31 -4.82
C ASP A 223 -3.44 13.77 -4.68
N THR A 224 -3.02 14.11 -3.45
CA THR A 224 -2.51 15.43 -3.08
C THR A 224 -1.18 15.33 -2.33
N GLN A 225 -0.37 14.34 -2.72
CA GLN A 225 0.92 14.02 -2.08
C GLN A 225 0.83 13.78 -0.55
N LEU A 226 -0.30 13.24 -0.08
CA LEU A 226 -0.46 12.86 1.33
C LEU A 226 0.35 11.61 1.67
N LEU A 227 0.47 10.69 0.72
CA LEU A 227 1.30 9.52 0.89
C LEU A 227 2.78 9.92 0.95
N SER A 228 3.45 9.40 1.96
CA SER A 228 4.87 9.58 2.17
C SER A 228 5.69 8.77 1.16
N PHE A 229 6.95 9.17 0.99
CA PHE A 229 7.95 8.39 0.26
C PHE A 229 7.96 6.90 0.66
N GLY A 230 7.84 6.59 1.95
CA GLY A 230 7.88 5.20 2.44
C GLY A 230 6.63 4.38 2.10
N GLU A 231 5.47 5.01 1.92
CA GLU A 231 4.25 4.34 1.43
C GLU A 231 4.34 4.04 -0.07
N MET A 232 4.83 5.02 -0.83
CA MET A 232 5.00 4.89 -2.27
C MET A 232 6.08 3.88 -2.64
N ALA A 233 7.24 3.90 -1.95
CA ALA A 233 8.29 2.90 -2.15
C ALA A 233 7.85 1.48 -1.80
N ARG A 234 7.03 1.28 -0.75
CA ARG A 234 6.46 -0.04 -0.44
C ARG A 234 5.50 -0.52 -1.52
N SER A 235 4.67 0.37 -2.03
CA SER A 235 3.74 0.05 -3.13
C SER A 235 4.51 -0.35 -4.39
N ALA A 236 5.61 0.34 -4.70
CA ALA A 236 6.52 -0.01 -5.78
C ALA A 236 7.09 -1.43 -5.61
N THR A 237 7.58 -1.78 -4.41
CA THR A 237 8.05 -3.14 -4.10
C THR A 237 6.96 -4.18 -4.33
N THR A 238 5.76 -3.98 -3.75
CA THR A 238 4.64 -4.93 -3.91
C THR A 238 4.26 -5.16 -5.38
N ILE A 239 4.22 -4.09 -6.18
CA ILE A 239 3.90 -4.17 -7.61
C ILE A 239 4.98 -4.92 -8.38
N CYS A 240 6.25 -4.56 -8.21
CA CYS A 240 7.36 -5.25 -8.87
C CYS A 240 7.48 -6.71 -8.42
N GLU A 241 7.18 -7.02 -7.16
CA GLU A 241 7.13 -8.40 -6.67
C GLU A 241 5.98 -9.20 -7.28
N SER A 242 4.95 -8.54 -7.80
CA SER A 242 3.78 -9.17 -8.43
C SER A 242 3.97 -9.40 -9.92
N LEU A 243 4.81 -8.61 -10.59
CA LEU A 243 5.16 -8.75 -12.01
C LEU A 243 6.30 -9.76 -12.20
N ARG A 244 6.21 -10.60 -13.24
CA ARG A 244 7.26 -11.58 -13.56
C ARG A 244 8.20 -11.10 -14.66
N ASN A 245 7.68 -10.51 -15.73
CA ASN A 245 8.41 -10.36 -17.00
C ASN A 245 8.14 -9.05 -17.76
N ILE A 246 7.21 -8.21 -17.29
CA ILE A 246 6.92 -6.92 -17.92
C ILE A 246 7.54 -5.77 -17.11
N PRO A 247 8.17 -4.77 -17.75
CA PRO A 247 8.68 -3.59 -17.06
C PRO A 247 7.55 -2.75 -16.46
N CYS A 248 7.86 -2.11 -15.32
CA CYS A 248 6.99 -1.12 -14.71
C CYS A 248 7.71 0.22 -14.54
N ILE A 249 7.04 1.32 -14.88
CA ILE A 249 7.49 2.67 -14.56
C ILE A 249 6.74 3.15 -13.31
N GLY A 250 7.46 3.60 -12.29
CA GLY A 250 6.85 4.09 -11.06
C GLY A 250 6.66 5.61 -11.01
N ASP A 251 5.51 6.07 -10.56
CA ASP A 251 5.27 7.47 -10.22
C ASP A 251 6.04 7.88 -8.95
N GLY A 252 7.08 8.70 -9.13
CA GLY A 252 7.90 9.25 -8.05
C GLY A 252 7.47 10.63 -7.56
N ASP A 253 6.32 11.15 -8.00
CA ASP A 253 5.85 12.51 -7.74
C ASP A 253 6.95 13.55 -7.99
N THR A 254 7.15 14.48 -7.05
CA THR A 254 8.20 15.50 -7.06
C THR A 254 9.55 15.00 -6.54
N GLY A 255 9.67 13.71 -6.19
CA GLY A 255 10.86 13.12 -5.56
C GLY A 255 10.98 13.35 -4.05
N TYR A 256 9.89 13.75 -3.39
CA TYR A 256 9.73 13.83 -1.93
C TYR A 256 10.76 14.71 -1.21
N GLY A 257 11.12 15.84 -1.81
CA GLY A 257 11.97 16.86 -1.20
C GLY A 257 12.87 17.56 -2.21
N ASN A 258 14.12 17.78 -1.84
CA ASN A 258 15.11 18.43 -2.70
C ASN A 258 15.83 17.43 -3.63
N ALA A 259 16.85 17.88 -4.36
CA ALA A 259 17.66 17.03 -5.24
C ALA A 259 18.21 15.76 -4.57
N MET A 260 18.61 15.81 -3.29
CA MET A 260 19.09 14.63 -2.57
C MET A 260 17.97 13.63 -2.27
N ASN A 261 16.76 14.13 -1.99
CA ASN A 261 15.57 13.28 -1.86
C ASN A 261 15.23 12.60 -3.19
N VAL A 262 15.37 13.31 -4.32
CA VAL A 262 15.23 12.72 -5.65
C VAL A 262 16.22 11.57 -5.84
N LYS A 263 17.51 11.75 -5.54
CA LYS A 263 18.50 10.67 -5.64
C LYS A 263 18.09 9.44 -4.84
N ARG A 264 17.70 9.66 -3.58
CA ARG A 264 17.21 8.58 -2.71
C ARG A 264 15.98 7.88 -3.29
N THR A 265 15.06 8.63 -3.88
CA THR A 265 13.83 8.09 -4.48
C THR A 265 14.15 7.21 -5.69
N VAL A 266 15.01 7.68 -6.59
CA VAL A 266 15.45 6.90 -7.77
C VAL A 266 16.13 5.60 -7.36
N VAL A 267 17.06 5.66 -6.40
CA VAL A 267 17.74 4.47 -5.87
C VAL A 267 16.74 3.47 -5.29
N ALA A 268 15.77 3.95 -4.51
CA ALA A 268 14.77 3.08 -3.89
C ALA A 268 13.86 2.40 -4.92
N TYR A 269 13.47 3.11 -5.98
CA TYR A 269 12.62 2.56 -7.05
C TYR A 269 13.39 1.52 -7.88
N ALA A 270 14.66 1.78 -8.20
CA ALA A 270 15.52 0.80 -8.85
C ALA A 270 15.68 -0.47 -7.99
N GLN A 271 15.93 -0.31 -6.69
CA GLN A 271 16.02 -1.42 -5.73
C GLN A 271 14.71 -2.19 -5.57
N ALA A 272 13.56 -1.52 -5.69
CA ALA A 272 12.25 -2.15 -5.68
C ALA A 272 11.99 -2.99 -6.94
N GLY A 273 12.79 -2.84 -8.00
CA GLY A 273 12.64 -3.57 -9.25
C GLY A 273 12.01 -2.77 -10.40
N MET A 274 11.75 -1.47 -10.20
CA MET A 274 11.16 -0.63 -11.25
C MET A 274 12.13 -0.49 -12.43
N ALA A 275 11.59 -0.59 -13.64
CA ALA A 275 12.34 -0.39 -14.89
C ALA A 275 12.47 1.09 -15.24
N GLY A 276 11.54 1.92 -14.76
CA GLY A 276 11.59 3.37 -14.90
C GLY A 276 10.99 4.10 -13.70
N ILE A 277 11.24 5.40 -13.64
CA ILE A 277 10.64 6.31 -12.67
C ILE A 277 10.23 7.61 -13.35
N MET A 278 9.03 8.09 -13.03
CA MET A 278 8.55 9.41 -13.40
C MET A 278 8.81 10.42 -12.28
N LEU A 279 9.32 11.60 -12.61
CA LEU A 279 9.50 12.72 -11.70
C LEU A 279 8.91 13.99 -12.31
N GLU A 280 8.26 14.81 -11.51
CA GLU A 280 7.54 16.01 -11.97
C GLU A 280 8.04 17.33 -11.36
N ASP A 281 7.73 18.42 -12.07
CA ASP A 281 8.13 19.77 -11.73
C ASP A 281 7.10 20.55 -10.90
N GLN A 282 6.09 19.87 -10.33
CA GLN A 282 5.14 20.53 -9.44
C GLN A 282 5.81 21.02 -8.15
N VAL A 283 5.23 22.08 -7.58
CA VAL A 283 5.48 22.49 -6.19
C VAL A 283 4.86 21.44 -5.27
N ALA A 284 5.58 21.03 -4.23
CA ALA A 284 5.07 20.11 -3.21
C ALA A 284 4.21 20.86 -2.16
N PRO A 285 3.10 20.30 -1.66
CA PRO A 285 2.51 19.02 -2.08
C PRO A 285 1.89 19.12 -3.48
N LYS A 286 2.17 18.12 -4.32
CA LYS A 286 1.66 18.05 -5.69
C LYS A 286 0.16 17.75 -5.74
N ARG A 287 -0.46 18.01 -6.90
CA ARG A 287 -1.85 17.66 -7.21
C ARG A 287 -1.94 16.84 -8.49
N CYS A 288 -3.02 16.08 -8.65
CA CYS A 288 -3.30 15.37 -9.90
C CYS A 288 -3.33 16.34 -11.11
N GLY A 289 -2.69 15.93 -12.21
CA GLY A 289 -2.48 16.77 -13.39
C GLY A 289 -3.71 17.26 -14.14
N HIS A 290 -4.87 16.63 -13.92
CA HIS A 290 -6.13 17.08 -14.50
C HIS A 290 -6.99 17.90 -13.52
N THR A 291 -6.44 18.27 -12.35
CA THR A 291 -7.12 19.10 -11.35
C THR A 291 -6.64 20.56 -11.38
N ALA A 292 -7.48 21.49 -10.91
CA ALA A 292 -7.14 22.90 -10.80
C ALA A 292 -6.19 23.19 -9.62
N GLY A 293 -5.54 24.36 -9.64
CA GLY A 293 -4.71 24.85 -8.53
C GLY A 293 -3.31 24.24 -8.47
N LYS A 294 -2.78 23.75 -9.59
CA LYS A 294 -1.39 23.30 -9.72
C LYS A 294 -0.44 24.50 -9.75
N ALA A 295 0.78 24.28 -9.28
CA ALA A 295 1.90 25.20 -9.44
C ALA A 295 3.14 24.38 -9.80
N VAL A 296 4.04 24.95 -10.59
CA VAL A 296 5.32 24.34 -10.93
C VAL A 296 6.47 25.15 -10.35
N VAL A 297 7.57 24.47 -10.02
CA VAL A 297 8.80 25.12 -9.56
C VAL A 297 9.51 25.85 -10.70
N SER A 298 10.51 26.66 -10.36
CA SER A 298 11.35 27.32 -11.36
C SER A 298 12.05 26.30 -12.27
N ARG A 299 12.47 26.73 -13.46
CA ARG A 299 13.21 25.85 -14.38
C ARG A 299 14.49 25.33 -13.72
N GLU A 300 15.19 26.16 -12.96
CA GLU A 300 16.43 25.78 -12.26
C GLU A 300 16.20 24.61 -11.30
N GLU A 301 15.12 24.66 -10.51
CA GLU A 301 14.78 23.59 -9.58
C GLU A 301 14.31 22.33 -10.32
N ALA A 302 13.43 22.46 -11.33
CA ALA A 302 12.98 21.33 -12.14
C ALA A 302 14.17 20.61 -12.80
N PHE A 303 15.09 21.36 -13.38
CA PHE A 303 16.32 20.85 -13.97
C PHE A 303 17.27 20.25 -12.94
N ALA A 304 17.34 20.80 -11.72
CA ALA A 304 18.12 20.20 -10.64
C ALA A 304 17.58 18.83 -10.22
N ARG A 305 16.25 18.64 -10.18
CA ARG A 305 15.63 17.34 -9.91
C ARG A 305 15.97 16.32 -10.99
N VAL A 306 15.82 16.68 -12.27
CA VAL A 306 16.17 15.77 -13.39
C VAL A 306 17.65 15.43 -13.40
N ARG A 307 18.55 16.40 -13.20
CA ARG A 307 19.99 16.13 -13.06
C ARG A 307 20.26 15.14 -11.93
N ALA A 308 19.68 15.37 -10.75
CA ALA A 308 19.84 14.49 -9.61
C ALA A 308 19.37 13.06 -9.91
N ALA A 309 18.27 12.90 -10.65
CA ALA A 309 17.78 11.58 -11.05
C ALA A 309 18.74 10.87 -12.01
N VAL A 310 19.25 11.59 -13.02
CA VAL A 310 20.24 11.06 -13.98
C VAL A 310 21.56 10.72 -13.29
N ASP A 311 22.01 11.56 -12.35
CA ASP A 311 23.22 11.35 -11.56
C ASP A 311 23.05 10.15 -10.63
N ALA A 312 21.90 9.97 -9.99
CA ALA A 312 21.60 8.80 -9.16
C ALA A 312 21.74 7.48 -9.93
N ARG A 313 21.26 7.44 -11.18
CA ARG A 313 21.46 6.31 -12.09
C ARG A 313 22.95 6.07 -12.38
N LYS A 314 23.69 7.12 -12.76
CA LYS A 314 25.11 7.02 -13.12
C LYS A 314 25.99 6.57 -11.94
N GLU A 315 25.72 7.09 -10.75
CA GLU A 315 26.52 6.84 -9.55
C GLU A 315 26.12 5.54 -8.82
N GLY A 316 24.87 5.08 -9.00
CA GLY A 316 24.28 4.03 -8.19
C GLY A 316 24.65 2.60 -8.58
N GLY A 317 25.33 2.38 -9.71
CA GLY A 317 25.67 1.04 -10.19
C GLY A 317 24.46 0.22 -10.68
N PHE A 318 23.35 0.88 -11.01
CA PHE A 318 22.14 0.30 -11.59
C PHE A 318 21.70 1.10 -12.82
N ASP A 319 20.85 0.53 -13.66
CA ASP A 319 20.15 1.28 -14.72
C ASP A 319 18.68 1.48 -14.35
N ILE A 320 18.08 2.57 -14.84
CA ILE A 320 16.65 2.88 -14.70
C ILE A 320 16.29 3.95 -15.74
N VAL A 321 15.13 3.82 -16.37
CA VAL A 321 14.61 4.83 -17.31
C VAL A 321 14.08 6.03 -16.53
N ILE A 322 14.53 7.23 -16.86
CA ILE A 322 14.10 8.48 -16.23
C ILE A 322 13.05 9.15 -17.11
N MET A 323 11.81 9.24 -16.63
CA MET A 323 10.74 10.01 -17.25
C MET A 323 10.60 11.36 -16.53
N ALA A 324 10.71 12.45 -17.27
CA ALA A 324 10.54 13.80 -16.73
C ALA A 324 9.19 14.38 -17.17
N ARG A 325 8.34 14.69 -16.20
CA ARG A 325 7.01 15.27 -16.37
C ARG A 325 7.04 16.78 -16.14
N THR A 326 6.32 17.53 -16.97
CA THR A 326 6.01 18.94 -16.68
C THR A 326 4.51 19.20 -16.67
N ASP A 327 4.05 19.92 -15.64
CA ASP A 327 2.68 20.44 -15.50
C ASP A 327 2.56 21.90 -15.93
N SER A 328 3.62 22.47 -16.52
CA SER A 328 3.69 23.88 -16.89
C SER A 328 2.72 24.29 -17.98
N ARG A 329 2.17 23.36 -18.78
CA ARG A 329 1.12 23.69 -19.77
C ARG A 329 -0.12 24.28 -19.11
N GLY A 330 -0.56 23.70 -17.99
CA GLY A 330 -1.76 24.14 -17.29
C GLY A 330 -1.57 25.40 -16.44
N THR A 331 -0.31 25.75 -16.11
CA THR A 331 0.01 26.86 -15.20
C THR A 331 0.67 28.05 -15.90
N HIS A 332 1.30 27.82 -17.04
CA HIS A 332 2.03 28.81 -17.83
C HIS A 332 1.53 28.78 -19.29
N SER A 333 2.24 28.09 -20.18
CA SER A 333 1.92 28.01 -21.62
C SER A 333 2.48 26.74 -22.24
N LEU A 334 2.06 26.44 -23.48
CA LEU A 334 2.65 25.35 -24.25
C LEU A 334 4.14 25.59 -24.54
N ASP A 335 4.54 26.83 -24.83
CA ASP A 335 5.94 27.17 -25.11
C ASP A 335 6.83 26.90 -23.88
N GLU A 336 6.35 27.23 -22.68
CA GLU A 336 7.07 26.93 -21.44
C GLU A 336 7.23 25.41 -21.24
N ALA A 337 6.16 24.64 -21.51
CA ALA A 337 6.16 23.20 -21.37
C ALA A 337 7.10 22.51 -22.36
N VAL A 338 7.10 22.94 -23.63
CA VAL A 338 8.04 22.46 -24.65
C VAL A 338 9.48 22.80 -24.26
N ALA A 339 9.74 24.04 -23.82
CA ALA A 339 11.08 24.45 -23.39
C ALA A 339 11.61 23.63 -22.21
N ARG A 340 10.74 23.30 -21.24
CA ARG A 340 11.09 22.39 -20.13
C ARG A 340 11.39 20.98 -20.61
N CYS A 341 10.56 20.43 -21.49
CA CYS A 341 10.79 19.09 -22.06
C CYS A 341 12.12 19.02 -22.83
N LEU A 342 12.45 20.04 -23.63
CA LEU A 342 13.75 20.16 -24.30
C LEU A 342 14.90 20.19 -23.29
N GLY A 343 14.75 20.99 -22.21
CA GLY A 343 15.71 21.02 -21.11
C GLY A 343 15.89 19.66 -20.44
N PHE A 344 14.79 18.98 -20.11
CA PHE A 344 14.83 17.63 -19.50
C PHE A 344 15.53 16.61 -20.40
N ARG A 345 15.26 16.63 -21.72
CA ARG A 345 15.97 15.80 -22.69
C ARG A 345 17.47 16.09 -22.72
N GLY A 346 17.84 17.38 -22.76
CA GLY A 346 19.24 17.81 -22.73
C GLY A 346 20.00 17.38 -21.47
N LEU A 347 19.29 17.21 -20.35
CA LEU A 347 19.86 16.73 -19.08
C LEU A 347 19.95 15.20 -18.99
N GLY A 348 19.34 14.46 -19.92
CA GLY A 348 19.41 13.01 -19.98
C GLY A 348 18.18 12.26 -19.48
N ALA A 349 17.02 12.92 -19.31
CA ALA A 349 15.75 12.21 -19.12
C ALA A 349 15.42 11.41 -20.38
N ASP A 350 15.21 10.10 -20.28
CA ASP A 350 14.96 9.21 -21.41
C ASP A 350 13.60 9.42 -22.05
N ILE A 351 12.58 9.74 -21.24
CA ILE A 351 11.21 10.01 -21.69
C ILE A 351 10.81 11.40 -21.21
N THR A 352 10.07 12.14 -22.05
CA THR A 352 9.37 13.35 -21.59
C THR A 352 7.87 13.12 -21.54
N PHE A 353 7.24 13.81 -20.61
CA PHE A 353 5.80 13.79 -20.41
C PHE A 353 5.33 15.24 -20.24
N LEU A 354 4.69 15.77 -21.28
CA LEU A 354 3.99 17.05 -21.22
C LEU A 354 2.56 16.79 -20.77
N GLU A 355 2.21 17.25 -19.57
CA GLU A 355 0.88 17.00 -19.01
C GLU A 355 -0.18 17.94 -19.60
N ALA A 356 -1.36 17.38 -19.84
CA ALA A 356 -2.58 18.09 -20.22
C ALA A 356 -2.44 19.02 -21.45
N PRO A 357 -1.89 18.58 -22.62
CA PRO A 357 -2.08 19.30 -23.87
C PRO A 357 -3.59 19.45 -24.14
N GLN A 358 -3.99 20.63 -24.62
CA GLN A 358 -5.40 21.04 -24.70
C GLN A 358 -6.04 20.81 -26.07
N SER A 359 -5.26 20.43 -27.08
CA SER A 359 -5.76 20.11 -28.42
C SER A 359 -4.84 19.11 -29.13
N ILE A 360 -5.33 18.54 -30.23
CA ILE A 360 -4.54 17.63 -31.09
C ILE A 360 -3.34 18.37 -31.67
N GLU A 361 -3.51 19.63 -32.05
CA GLU A 361 -2.45 20.48 -32.60
C GLU A 361 -1.33 20.72 -31.58
N GLU A 362 -1.66 20.85 -30.29
CA GLU A 362 -0.64 20.95 -29.23
C GLU A 362 0.13 19.64 -29.07
N MET A 363 -0.56 18.49 -29.15
CA MET A 363 0.06 17.17 -29.09
C MET A 363 1.02 16.95 -30.26
N GLU A 364 0.59 17.29 -31.48
CA GLU A 364 1.43 17.23 -32.69
C GLU A 364 2.63 18.17 -32.59
N ARG A 365 2.42 19.40 -32.09
CA ARG A 365 3.49 20.38 -31.89
C ARG A 365 4.53 19.87 -30.90
N TYR A 366 4.10 19.38 -29.74
CA TYR A 366 4.97 18.77 -28.75
C TYR A 366 5.76 17.60 -29.37
N CYS A 367 5.08 16.74 -30.13
CA CYS A 367 5.74 15.59 -30.73
C CYS A 367 6.82 15.97 -31.75
N ARG A 368 6.55 17.01 -32.55
CA ARG A 368 7.47 17.55 -33.57
C ARG A 368 8.67 18.29 -32.97
N GLU A 369 8.46 19.09 -31.91
CA GLU A 369 9.49 19.99 -31.38
C GLU A 369 10.43 19.32 -30.37
N VAL A 370 9.95 18.36 -29.57
CA VAL A 370 10.76 17.70 -28.56
C VAL A 370 11.30 16.37 -29.11
N PRO A 371 12.61 16.06 -29.06
CA PRO A 371 13.14 14.81 -29.58
C PRO A 371 13.06 13.64 -28.56
N GLY A 372 13.07 12.41 -29.08
CA GLY A 372 13.12 11.18 -28.26
C GLY A 372 11.75 10.69 -27.76
N PRO A 373 11.71 9.65 -26.90
CA PRO A 373 10.46 9.05 -26.46
C PRO A 373 9.54 9.99 -25.66
N LYS A 374 8.22 9.82 -25.86
CA LYS A 374 7.18 10.62 -25.24
C LYS A 374 6.05 9.73 -24.71
N MET A 375 5.45 10.16 -23.61
CA MET A 375 4.26 9.54 -23.06
C MET A 375 3.03 10.41 -23.30
N ALA A 376 1.95 9.82 -23.82
CA ALA A 376 0.62 10.40 -23.82
C ALA A 376 -0.15 9.90 -22.59
N ASN A 377 -0.83 10.80 -21.87
CA ASN A 377 -1.65 10.46 -20.71
C ASN A 377 -3.14 10.43 -21.10
N MET A 378 -3.69 9.24 -21.34
CA MET A 378 -5.07 9.06 -21.81
C MET A 378 -6.01 8.91 -20.61
N VAL A 379 -6.44 10.04 -20.07
CA VAL A 379 -7.40 10.11 -18.95
C VAL A 379 -8.81 10.25 -19.49
N GLU A 380 -9.69 9.29 -19.18
CA GLU A 380 -11.09 9.35 -19.56
C GLU A 380 -11.79 10.55 -18.92
N ASN A 381 -12.45 11.37 -19.74
CA ASN A 381 -13.06 12.66 -19.33
C ASN A 381 -12.05 13.68 -18.76
N GLY A 382 -10.76 13.52 -19.06
CA GLY A 382 -9.73 14.48 -18.72
C GLY A 382 -9.69 15.69 -19.66
N LEU A 383 -8.65 16.50 -19.49
CA LEU A 383 -8.41 17.72 -20.29
C LEU A 383 -7.82 17.42 -21.67
N THR A 384 -7.11 16.30 -21.81
CA THR A 384 -6.43 15.92 -23.05
C THR A 384 -7.37 15.16 -23.97
N PRO A 385 -7.40 15.48 -25.28
CA PRO A 385 -8.11 14.65 -26.25
C PRO A 385 -7.66 13.19 -26.19
N VAL A 386 -8.60 12.28 -25.97
CA VAL A 386 -8.33 10.83 -25.97
C VAL A 386 -8.35 10.33 -27.40
N LEU A 387 -7.18 9.89 -27.90
CA LEU A 387 -6.98 9.45 -29.28
C LEU A 387 -6.70 7.95 -29.36
N LEU A 388 -6.90 7.38 -30.55
CA LEU A 388 -6.56 5.99 -30.81
C LEU A 388 -5.04 5.78 -30.79
N PRO A 389 -4.55 4.59 -30.38
CA PRO A 389 -3.13 4.26 -30.38
C PRO A 389 -2.42 4.53 -31.71
N GLU A 390 -3.07 4.20 -32.83
CA GLU A 390 -2.49 4.39 -34.16
C GLU A 390 -2.30 5.87 -34.51
N GLN A 391 -3.16 6.75 -33.99
CA GLN A 391 -3.04 8.19 -34.16
C GLN A 391 -1.87 8.72 -33.31
N LEU A 392 -1.77 8.28 -32.06
CA LEU A 392 -0.69 8.66 -31.15
C LEU A 392 0.69 8.19 -31.65
N SER A 393 0.78 6.96 -32.15
CA SER A 393 2.00 6.41 -32.76
C SER A 393 2.44 7.22 -33.97
N LYS A 394 1.51 7.54 -34.90
CA LYS A 394 1.80 8.39 -36.06
C LYS A 394 2.27 9.80 -35.68
N MET A 395 1.77 10.36 -34.58
CA MET A 395 2.21 11.66 -34.08
C MET A 395 3.65 11.63 -33.53
N GLY A 396 4.10 10.48 -33.01
CA GLY A 396 5.43 10.31 -32.41
C GLY A 396 5.43 10.06 -30.90
N TYR A 397 4.32 9.59 -30.33
CA TYR A 397 4.30 9.06 -28.96
C TYR A 397 4.79 7.62 -28.92
N SER A 398 5.58 7.29 -27.88
CA SER A 398 6.14 5.95 -27.67
C SER A 398 5.35 5.15 -26.64
N LEU A 399 4.68 5.83 -25.70
CA LEU A 399 3.86 5.23 -24.66
C LEU A 399 2.49 5.92 -24.58
N ALA A 400 1.43 5.15 -24.35
CA ALA A 400 0.12 5.66 -23.95
C ALA A 400 -0.27 5.11 -22.58
N ALA A 401 -0.33 5.97 -21.58
CA ALA A 401 -0.73 5.62 -20.22
C ALA A 401 -2.26 5.70 -20.06
N TYR A 402 -2.83 4.75 -19.34
CA TYR A 402 -4.26 4.68 -19.02
C TYR A 402 -4.45 4.64 -17.49
N PRO A 403 -4.37 5.80 -16.82
CA PRO A 403 -4.15 5.87 -15.38
C PRO A 403 -5.35 5.50 -14.51
N ILE A 404 -6.57 5.77 -14.98
CA ILE A 404 -7.77 5.59 -14.16
C ILE A 404 -8.68 4.48 -14.68
N THR A 405 -8.39 3.85 -15.81
CA THR A 405 -9.27 2.87 -16.46
C THR A 405 -9.60 1.69 -15.54
N LEU A 406 -8.58 1.02 -14.98
CA LEU A 406 -8.79 -0.10 -14.05
C LEU A 406 -9.43 0.34 -12.74
N LEU A 407 -9.03 1.50 -12.22
CA LEU A 407 -9.59 2.04 -10.99
C LEU A 407 -11.08 2.37 -11.14
N SER A 408 -11.45 3.08 -12.20
CA SER A 408 -12.83 3.47 -12.51
C SER A 408 -13.71 2.26 -12.78
N ALA A 409 -13.24 1.31 -13.59
CA ALA A 409 -13.96 0.06 -13.83
C ALA A 409 -14.14 -0.74 -12.53
N GLY A 410 -13.09 -0.84 -11.70
CA GLY A 410 -13.13 -1.49 -10.41
C GLY A 410 -14.12 -0.86 -9.44
N ILE A 411 -14.13 0.48 -9.32
CA ILE A 411 -15.08 1.22 -8.49
C ILE A 411 -16.52 0.87 -8.90
N LYS A 412 -16.83 0.97 -10.19
CA LYS A 412 -18.19 0.66 -10.70
C LYS A 412 -18.61 -0.78 -10.40
N ALA A 413 -17.70 -1.74 -10.59
CA ALA A 413 -17.98 -3.15 -10.29
C ALA A 413 -18.19 -3.41 -8.79
N MET A 414 -17.36 -2.80 -7.93
CA MET A 414 -17.49 -2.91 -6.48
C MET A 414 -18.79 -2.27 -5.97
N GLU A 415 -19.15 -1.09 -6.47
CA GLU A 415 -20.41 -0.42 -6.13
C GLU A 415 -21.63 -1.26 -6.52
N GLU A 416 -21.62 -1.84 -7.73
CA GLU A 416 -22.71 -2.71 -8.19
C GLU A 416 -22.80 -4.01 -7.37
N ALA A 417 -21.66 -4.63 -7.06
CA ALA A 417 -21.62 -5.81 -6.20
C ALA A 417 -22.20 -5.52 -4.81
N LEU A 418 -21.82 -4.39 -4.20
CA LEU A 418 -22.34 -3.96 -2.90
C LEU A 418 -23.85 -3.66 -2.95
N ARG A 419 -24.32 -3.03 -4.03
CA ARG A 419 -25.74 -2.76 -4.25
C ARG A 419 -26.54 -4.07 -4.33
N LEU A 420 -26.09 -5.02 -5.15
CA LEU A 420 -26.76 -6.31 -5.32
C LEU A 420 -26.72 -7.14 -4.03
N LEU A 421 -25.62 -7.09 -3.28
CA LEU A 421 -25.49 -7.76 -1.98
C LEU A 421 -26.47 -7.17 -0.96
N LYS A 422 -26.65 -5.85 -0.94
CA LYS A 422 -27.63 -5.17 -0.08
C LYS A 422 -29.08 -5.56 -0.43
N CYS A 423 -29.44 -5.54 -1.73
CA CYS A 423 -30.78 -5.94 -2.17
C CYS A 423 -31.11 -7.39 -1.80
N GLN A 424 -30.13 -8.28 -1.80
CA GLN A 424 -30.32 -9.66 -1.39
C GLN A 424 -30.66 -9.80 0.10
N ALA A 425 -30.06 -8.98 0.96
CA ALA A 425 -30.39 -8.96 2.39
C ALA A 425 -31.81 -8.39 2.64
N GLU A 426 -32.27 -7.46 1.80
CA GLU A 426 -33.57 -6.77 1.95
C GLU A 426 -34.75 -7.55 1.36
N THR A 427 -34.53 -8.34 0.30
CA THR A 427 -35.59 -9.06 -0.44
C THR A 427 -36.06 -10.35 0.23
N GLY A 428 -35.50 -10.71 1.39
CA GLY A 428 -36.00 -11.78 2.25
C GLY A 428 -36.35 -13.07 1.51
N ALA A 429 -35.35 -13.86 1.13
CA ALA A 429 -35.46 -15.29 0.79
C ALA A 429 -36.81 -15.76 0.21
N ASN A 430 -37.27 -15.16 -0.89
CA ASN A 430 -38.40 -15.65 -1.65
C ASN A 430 -37.92 -16.08 -3.05
N ASP A 431 -37.04 -17.08 -3.10
CA ASP A 431 -37.34 -18.22 -3.96
C ASP A 431 -36.69 -19.49 -3.42
N SER A 432 -37.56 -20.45 -3.18
CA SER A 432 -37.31 -21.84 -2.85
C SER A 432 -36.42 -22.54 -3.88
N GLN A 433 -35.09 -22.65 -3.68
CA GLN A 433 -34.28 -23.70 -4.35
C GLN A 433 -32.82 -23.88 -3.89
N VAL A 434 -32.52 -24.05 -2.59
CA VAL A 434 -31.22 -24.65 -2.20
C VAL A 434 -31.44 -25.65 -1.06
N LYS A 435 -31.56 -26.94 -1.40
CA LYS A 435 -31.76 -28.04 -0.43
C LYS A 435 -30.44 -28.56 0.16
N ASP A 436 -29.30 -28.07 -0.32
CA ASP A 436 -27.99 -28.68 -0.11
C ASP A 436 -26.86 -27.69 0.22
N GLY A 437 -27.22 -26.45 0.60
CA GLY A 437 -26.31 -25.45 1.18
C GLY A 437 -25.18 -24.95 0.29
N ARG A 438 -25.13 -25.36 -0.99
CA ARG A 438 -24.16 -24.89 -1.98
C ARG A 438 -24.77 -23.70 -2.73
N ASN A 439 -24.29 -22.49 -2.47
CA ASN A 439 -24.73 -21.21 -3.07
C ASN A 439 -26.20 -20.81 -2.81
N ALA A 440 -26.60 -20.65 -1.53
CA ALA A 440 -27.85 -19.93 -1.17
C ALA A 440 -27.76 -18.39 -1.39
N THR A 441 -26.60 -17.93 -1.82
CA THR A 441 -26.15 -16.54 -1.96
C THR A 441 -25.01 -16.60 -2.98
N PRO A 442 -25.03 -15.87 -4.11
CA PRO A 442 -25.67 -14.58 -4.38
C PRO A 442 -26.97 -14.64 -5.24
N SER A 443 -27.67 -13.50 -5.40
CA SER A 443 -28.71 -13.38 -6.44
C SER A 443 -28.15 -13.69 -7.83
N ALA A 444 -28.97 -14.16 -8.78
CA ALA A 444 -28.51 -14.48 -10.15
C ALA A 444 -27.76 -13.31 -10.83
N ALA A 445 -28.16 -12.07 -10.54
CA ALA A 445 -27.47 -10.87 -11.04
C ALA A 445 -26.07 -10.69 -10.42
N LEU A 446 -25.91 -10.98 -9.13
CA LEU A 446 -24.62 -10.92 -8.47
C LEU A 446 -23.74 -12.11 -8.88
N ASP A 447 -24.30 -13.30 -9.01
CA ASP A 447 -23.57 -14.46 -9.57
C ASP A 447 -23.02 -14.17 -10.97
N SER A 448 -23.80 -13.50 -11.82
CA SER A 448 -23.33 -13.11 -13.16
C SER A 448 -22.21 -12.05 -13.15
N LEU A 449 -22.05 -11.31 -12.06
CA LEU A 449 -20.99 -10.30 -11.90
C LEU A 449 -19.70 -10.92 -11.34
N LEU A 450 -19.81 -11.97 -10.53
CA LEU A 450 -18.68 -12.60 -9.87
C LEU A 450 -17.86 -13.48 -10.81
N CYS A 451 -16.55 -13.53 -10.56
CA CYS A 451 -15.68 -14.51 -11.19
C CYS A 451 -15.94 -15.91 -10.61
N ASP A 452 -15.77 -16.95 -11.44
CA ASP A 452 -15.68 -18.33 -10.95
C ASP A 452 -14.54 -18.46 -9.92
N PHE A 453 -14.75 -19.24 -8.87
CA PHE A 453 -13.77 -19.37 -7.78
C PHE A 453 -12.46 -20.03 -8.24
N GLY A 454 -12.52 -20.93 -9.22
CA GLY A 454 -11.33 -21.47 -9.88
C GLY A 454 -10.52 -20.36 -10.55
N HIS A 455 -11.18 -19.45 -11.26
CA HIS A 455 -10.53 -18.29 -11.87
C HIS A 455 -9.92 -17.34 -10.81
N VAL A 456 -10.65 -17.04 -9.72
CA VAL A 456 -10.11 -16.21 -8.63
C VAL A 456 -8.83 -16.82 -8.05
N LYS A 457 -8.85 -18.12 -7.73
CA LYS A 457 -7.68 -18.85 -7.23
C LYS A 457 -6.50 -18.76 -8.17
N ASP A 458 -6.74 -18.91 -9.47
CA ASP A 458 -5.69 -18.80 -10.48
C ASP A 458 -5.08 -17.40 -10.52
N VAL A 459 -5.91 -16.35 -10.56
CA VAL A 459 -5.48 -14.94 -10.60
C VAL A 459 -4.64 -14.58 -9.37
N VAL A 460 -5.07 -14.97 -8.17
CA VAL A 460 -4.34 -14.63 -6.94
C VAL A 460 -3.09 -15.49 -6.73
N GLY A 461 -2.94 -16.60 -7.48
CA GLY A 461 -1.70 -17.37 -7.57
C GLY A 461 -1.71 -18.74 -6.87
N PHE A 462 -2.88 -19.30 -6.51
CA PHE A 462 -2.96 -20.64 -5.91
C PHE A 462 -2.45 -21.72 -6.87
N THR A 463 -2.72 -21.59 -8.16
CA THR A 463 -2.26 -22.55 -9.18
C THR A 463 -0.74 -22.66 -9.17
N GLU A 464 -0.04 -21.53 -9.22
CA GLU A 464 1.43 -21.47 -9.18
C GLU A 464 1.97 -21.96 -7.83
N TYR A 465 1.33 -21.56 -6.73
CA TYR A 465 1.72 -21.97 -5.38
C TYR A 465 1.68 -23.49 -5.21
N TYR A 466 0.57 -24.14 -5.57
CA TYR A 466 0.45 -25.59 -5.40
C TYR A 466 1.37 -26.37 -6.33
N ALA A 467 1.61 -25.86 -7.55
CA ALA A 467 2.58 -26.45 -8.47
C ALA A 467 4.00 -26.40 -7.89
N GLU A 468 4.40 -25.28 -7.27
CA GLU A 468 5.70 -25.14 -6.62
C GLU A 468 5.80 -25.97 -5.35
N GLU A 469 4.77 -25.94 -4.48
CA GLU A 469 4.73 -26.72 -3.25
C GLU A 469 4.86 -28.23 -3.50
N ALA A 470 4.23 -28.74 -4.56
CA ALA A 470 4.31 -30.15 -4.93
C ALA A 470 5.75 -30.63 -5.22
N ARG A 471 6.65 -29.73 -5.63
CA ARG A 471 8.07 -30.06 -5.89
C ARG A 471 8.85 -30.42 -4.62
N TYR A 472 8.38 -29.98 -3.45
CA TYR A 472 9.07 -30.17 -2.16
C TYR A 472 8.38 -31.18 -1.24
N LYS A 473 7.35 -31.87 -1.72
CA LYS A 473 6.62 -32.91 -0.96
C LYS A 473 7.25 -34.31 -1.08
N GLN A 474 8.48 -34.42 -1.63
CA GLN A 474 9.20 -35.69 -1.80
C GLN A 474 10.13 -36.00 -0.63
#